data_AF-A0A1F5YTX4-F1
#
_entry.id   AF-A0A1F5YTX4-F1
#
_cell.length_a   1.000
_cell.length_b   1.000
_cell.length_c   1.000
_cell.angle_alpha   90.00
_cell.angle_beta   90.00
_cell.angle_gamma   90.00
#
_symmetry.space_group_name_H-M   'P 1'
#
loop_
_entity.id
_entity.type
_entity.pdbx_description
1 polymer ?
#
loop_
_entity_poly.entity_id
_entity_poly.type
_entity_poly.pdbx_seq_one_letter_code
_entity_poly.pdbx_strand_id
1 'polypeptide(L)'
;MSKLFNNLILNIYSKFSSIKNTRYVRCFVLIKEEFEPGRSNLQSKEEEKIYNDLEQSKDNLVKILHEYPVIKELKETIFMVVKDLNDLKFTVDINNGDIKLSIGWHIHKKHTLILPLYKHNIEHLKEITSKGELSLDDIYRFVRVLFIPFLKGLYQADYSNLPKDKSYMQLDNFIHVEVVPEHNIEVEGFPGPARATVVNVDGQWLVFEGFQGNPDIKYSMNIKQALEFAYLLKVKILQHAKDTDIIHLMPVINKYNDLKKAVQIYERKWHSIEELD
;
A
#
# COMPACT_ATOMS: atom_id res chain seq x y z
N MET A 1 11.54 -32.85 -7.39
CA MET A 1 12.98 -32.72 -7.03
C MET A 1 13.54 -31.31 -7.24
N SER A 2 13.01 -30.46 -8.14
CA SER A 2 13.51 -29.09 -8.37
C SER A 2 13.16 -28.07 -7.26
N LYS A 3 11.99 -28.17 -6.60
CA LYS A 3 11.59 -27.25 -5.51
C LYS A 3 12.49 -27.32 -4.26
N LEU A 4 13.10 -28.49 -3.99
CA LEU A 4 13.99 -28.70 -2.84
C LEU A 4 15.38 -28.10 -3.05
N PHE A 5 15.88 -28.10 -4.29
CA PHE A 5 17.19 -27.53 -4.64
C PHE A 5 17.16 -25.98 -4.67
N ASN A 6 16.07 -25.37 -5.15
CA ASN A 6 15.92 -23.91 -5.12
C ASN A 6 15.91 -23.35 -3.69
N ASN A 7 15.30 -24.07 -2.73
CA ASN A 7 15.32 -23.71 -1.31
C ASN A 7 16.71 -23.77 -0.66
N LEU A 8 17.64 -24.59 -1.20
CA LEU A 8 18.97 -24.76 -0.63
C LEU A 8 19.91 -23.60 -1.03
N ILE A 9 19.84 -23.18 -2.30
CA ILE A 9 20.62 -22.05 -2.82
C ILE A 9 20.13 -20.74 -2.19
N LEU A 10 18.81 -20.56 -2.06
CA LEU A 10 18.21 -19.42 -1.35
C LEU A 10 18.62 -19.40 0.13
N ASN A 11 18.71 -20.56 0.79
CA ASN A 11 19.20 -20.66 2.17
C ASN A 11 20.69 -20.26 2.32
N ILE A 12 21.52 -20.56 1.32
CA ILE A 12 22.95 -20.23 1.36
C ILE A 12 23.16 -18.74 1.11
N TYR A 13 22.55 -18.18 0.06
CA TYR A 13 22.65 -16.73 -0.24
C TYR A 13 22.07 -15.86 0.89
N SER A 14 20.95 -16.26 1.49
CA SER A 14 20.35 -15.54 2.63
C SER A 14 21.19 -15.62 3.91
N LYS A 15 21.88 -16.74 4.17
CA LYS A 15 22.84 -16.83 5.28
C LYS A 15 24.03 -15.90 5.08
N PHE A 16 24.56 -15.79 3.86
CA PHE A 16 25.69 -14.90 3.58
C PHE A 16 25.31 -13.42 3.66
N SER A 17 24.08 -13.03 3.30
CA SER A 17 23.61 -11.64 3.44
C SER A 17 23.21 -11.28 4.87
N SER A 18 22.65 -12.21 5.66
CA SER A 18 22.25 -11.95 7.05
C SER A 18 23.42 -11.85 8.02
N ILE A 19 24.56 -12.49 7.72
CA ILE A 19 25.77 -12.41 8.57
C ILE A 19 26.38 -10.99 8.54
N LYS A 20 26.17 -10.22 7.46
CA LYS A 20 26.71 -8.87 7.33
C LYS A 20 25.80 -7.75 7.82
N ASN A 21 24.51 -8.02 8.05
CA ASN A 21 23.53 -7.01 8.48
C ASN A 21 22.87 -7.45 9.79
N THR A 22 23.46 -7.02 10.91
CA THR A 22 22.98 -7.27 12.29
C THR A 22 21.62 -6.62 12.60
N ARG A 23 21.07 -5.84 11.65
CA ARG A 23 19.79 -5.11 11.80
C ARG A 23 18.54 -5.91 11.45
N TYR A 24 18.66 -7.13 10.92
CA TYR A 24 17.49 -7.93 10.58
C TYR A 24 17.03 -8.79 11.76
N VAL A 25 15.81 -8.52 12.23
CA VAL A 25 15.15 -9.31 13.27
C VAL A 25 14.94 -10.75 12.79
N ARG A 26 15.08 -11.72 13.69
CA ARG A 26 15.04 -13.16 13.35
C ARG A 26 13.67 -13.62 12.84
N CYS A 27 12.59 -12.90 13.19
CA CYS A 27 11.24 -13.07 12.68
C CYS A 27 10.48 -11.73 12.75
N PHE A 28 9.54 -11.50 11.84
CA PHE A 28 8.57 -10.41 12.01
C PHE A 28 7.34 -10.92 12.76
N VAL A 29 6.71 -10.03 13.53
CA VAL A 29 5.54 -10.34 14.34
C VAL A 29 4.32 -9.64 13.74
N LEU A 30 3.28 -10.40 13.41
CA LEU A 30 1.99 -9.84 13.06
C LEU A 30 1.19 -9.54 14.32
N ILE A 31 0.60 -8.36 14.36
CA ILE A 31 -0.41 -8.03 15.35
C ILE A 31 -1.70 -8.70 14.90
N LYS A 32 -2.32 -9.50 15.78
CA LYS A 32 -3.65 -10.04 15.52
C LYS A 32 -4.63 -8.89 15.53
N GLU A 33 -5.22 -8.59 14.38
CA GLU A 33 -6.25 -7.57 14.27
C GLU A 33 -7.62 -8.20 14.53
N GLU A 34 -8.36 -7.63 15.47
CA GLU A 34 -9.74 -7.99 15.74
C GLU A 34 -10.63 -6.84 15.26
N PHE A 35 -11.56 -7.17 14.35
CA PHE A 35 -12.41 -6.20 13.70
C PHE A 35 -13.86 -6.38 14.10
N GLU A 36 -14.50 -5.28 14.46
CA GLU A 36 -15.96 -5.24 14.55
C GLU A 36 -16.55 -5.02 13.15
N PRO A 37 -17.47 -5.88 12.69
CA PRO A 37 -18.02 -5.81 11.33
C PRO A 37 -18.83 -4.53 11.08
N GLY A 38 -19.30 -3.86 12.14
CA GLY A 38 -20.26 -2.78 12.04
C GLY A 38 -21.68 -3.29 11.75
N ARG A 39 -22.58 -2.37 11.44
CA ARG A 39 -23.97 -2.66 11.11
C ARG A 39 -24.13 -3.19 9.68
N SER A 40 -25.22 -3.94 9.46
CA SER A 40 -25.56 -4.57 8.17
C SER A 40 -26.61 -3.79 7.35
N ASN A 41 -27.15 -2.70 7.90
CA ASN A 41 -28.18 -1.88 7.27
C ASN A 41 -27.90 -0.38 7.47
N LEU A 42 -28.43 0.43 6.55
CA LEU A 42 -28.42 1.88 6.62
C LEU A 42 -29.60 2.33 7.51
N GLN A 43 -29.37 3.36 8.31
CA GLN A 43 -30.31 3.82 9.34
C GLN A 43 -30.77 5.26 9.14
N SER A 44 -30.19 5.98 8.16
CA SER A 44 -30.56 7.36 7.87
C SER A 44 -30.49 7.67 6.37
N LYS A 45 -31.22 8.70 5.95
CA LYS A 45 -31.18 9.22 4.57
C LYS A 45 -29.78 9.66 4.14
N GLU A 46 -28.98 10.13 5.09
CA GLU A 46 -27.60 10.53 4.83
C GLU A 46 -26.72 9.32 4.51
N GLU A 47 -26.90 8.21 5.24
CA GLU A 47 -26.21 6.95 4.95
C GLU A 47 -26.64 6.34 3.62
N GLU A 48 -27.93 6.41 3.30
CA GLU A 48 -28.45 6.02 1.98
C GLU A 48 -27.84 6.86 0.87
N LYS A 49 -27.71 8.18 1.05
CA LYS A 49 -27.03 9.05 0.09
C LYS A 49 -25.58 8.62 -0.12
N ILE A 50 -24.82 8.40 0.96
CA ILE A 50 -23.41 8.00 0.88
C ILE A 50 -23.24 6.64 0.20
N TYR A 51 -24.09 5.68 0.52
CA TYR A 51 -24.09 4.39 -0.17
C TYR A 51 -24.38 4.54 -1.67
N ASN A 52 -25.38 5.34 -2.03
CA ASN A 52 -25.72 5.62 -3.43
C ASN A 52 -24.60 6.36 -4.17
N ASP A 53 -23.90 7.28 -3.52
CA ASP A 53 -22.75 7.98 -4.10
C ASP A 53 -21.58 7.01 -4.35
N LEU A 54 -21.36 6.03 -3.47
CA LEU A 54 -20.39 4.94 -3.69
C LEU A 54 -20.80 4.01 -4.84
N GLU A 55 -22.07 3.59 -4.91
CA GLU A 55 -22.59 2.78 -6.01
C GLU A 55 -22.43 3.49 -7.37
N GLN A 56 -22.76 4.79 -7.43
CA GLN A 56 -22.56 5.59 -8.64
C GLN A 56 -21.07 5.71 -9.00
N SER A 57 -20.21 5.92 -8.01
CA SER A 57 -18.76 5.96 -8.21
C SER A 57 -18.24 4.65 -8.77
N LYS A 58 -18.70 3.52 -8.25
CA LYS A 58 -18.39 2.17 -8.76
C LYS A 58 -18.78 2.05 -10.23
N ASP A 59 -20.00 2.42 -10.59
CA ASP A 59 -20.48 2.31 -11.98
C ASP A 59 -19.72 3.23 -12.94
N ASN A 60 -19.31 4.41 -12.47
CA ASN A 60 -18.47 5.32 -13.24
C ASN A 60 -17.05 4.78 -13.43
N LEU A 61 -16.45 4.22 -12.37
CA LEU A 61 -15.13 3.58 -12.44
C LEU A 61 -15.11 2.43 -13.45
N VAL A 62 -16.18 1.62 -13.50
CA VAL A 62 -16.32 0.53 -14.47
C VAL A 62 -16.24 1.03 -15.91
N LYS A 63 -16.81 2.21 -16.22
CA LYS A 63 -16.78 2.80 -17.57
C LYS A 63 -15.37 3.22 -18.00
N ILE A 64 -14.57 3.73 -17.06
CA ILE A 64 -13.20 4.21 -17.34
C ILE A 64 -12.13 3.12 -17.20
N LEU A 65 -12.50 1.88 -16.86
CA LEU A 65 -11.56 0.74 -16.72
C LEU A 65 -10.68 0.50 -17.96
N HIS A 66 -11.15 0.91 -19.15
CA HIS A 66 -10.39 0.75 -20.38
C HIS A 66 -9.15 1.66 -20.43
N GLU A 67 -9.20 2.83 -19.79
CA GLU A 67 -8.07 3.78 -19.68
C GLU A 67 -7.07 3.37 -18.59
N TYR A 68 -7.55 2.64 -17.58
CA TYR A 68 -6.74 2.20 -16.43
C TYR A 68 -6.66 0.66 -16.37
N PRO A 69 -5.90 0.03 -17.28
CA PRO A 69 -5.82 -1.44 -17.38
C PRO A 69 -5.32 -2.10 -16.09
N VAL A 70 -4.57 -1.36 -15.25
CA VAL A 70 -4.14 -1.80 -13.92
C VAL A 70 -5.32 -2.29 -13.08
N ILE A 71 -6.48 -1.62 -13.12
CA ILE A 71 -7.64 -2.00 -12.30
C ILE A 71 -8.18 -3.37 -12.71
N LYS A 72 -8.03 -3.77 -13.98
CA LYS A 72 -8.41 -5.09 -14.48
C LYS A 72 -7.50 -6.21 -13.98
N GLU A 73 -6.36 -5.89 -13.40
CA GLU A 73 -5.43 -6.87 -12.82
C GLU A 73 -5.53 -6.93 -11.29
N LEU A 74 -6.20 -5.96 -10.66
CA LEU A 74 -6.29 -5.85 -9.20
C LEU A 74 -7.19 -6.94 -8.58
N LYS A 75 -6.72 -7.45 -7.44
CA LYS A 75 -7.48 -8.32 -6.53
C LYS A 75 -7.32 -7.81 -5.10
N GLU A 76 -8.32 -7.09 -4.62
CA GLU A 76 -8.25 -6.36 -3.35
C GLU A 76 -9.58 -6.51 -2.59
N THR A 77 -9.51 -6.64 -1.26
CA THR A 77 -10.67 -6.53 -0.37
C THR A 77 -10.41 -5.33 0.53
N ILE A 78 -11.11 -4.24 0.26
CA ILE A 78 -10.93 -2.96 0.92
C ILE A 78 -12.01 -2.80 1.98
N PHE A 79 -11.58 -2.57 3.21
CA PHE A 79 -12.48 -2.16 4.29
C PHE A 79 -12.52 -0.64 4.33
N MET A 80 -13.69 -0.04 4.18
CA MET A 80 -13.88 1.41 4.28
C MET A 80 -14.59 1.75 5.57
N VAL A 81 -14.23 2.86 6.20
CA VAL A 81 -14.93 3.42 7.36
C VAL A 81 -15.15 4.91 7.17
N VAL A 82 -16.40 5.36 7.28
CA VAL A 82 -16.80 6.76 7.16
C VAL A 82 -16.83 7.39 8.55
N LYS A 83 -15.80 8.16 8.87
CA LYS A 83 -15.50 8.66 10.22
C LYS A 83 -16.53 9.62 10.76
N ASP A 84 -17.07 10.48 9.90
CA ASP A 84 -18.08 11.50 10.22
C ASP A 84 -19.52 10.98 10.07
N LEU A 85 -19.71 9.66 10.00
CA LEU A 85 -21.03 9.03 9.91
C LEU A 85 -21.13 7.81 10.84
N ASN A 86 -20.81 8.03 12.12
CA ASN A 86 -20.82 7.02 13.18
C ASN A 86 -20.01 5.76 12.81
N ASP A 87 -18.82 5.96 12.23
CA ASP A 87 -17.96 4.90 11.72
C ASP A 87 -18.73 3.90 10.82
N LEU A 88 -19.57 4.41 9.90
CA LEU A 88 -20.26 3.56 8.92
C LEU A 88 -19.24 2.78 8.10
N LYS A 89 -19.40 1.45 8.05
CA LYS A 89 -18.45 0.53 7.43
C LYS A 89 -18.98 0.00 6.11
N PHE A 90 -18.08 -0.18 5.17
CA PHE A 90 -18.34 -0.85 3.90
C PHE A 90 -17.20 -1.80 3.54
N THR A 91 -17.53 -2.83 2.77
CA THR A 91 -16.54 -3.68 2.09
C THR A 91 -16.61 -3.43 0.60
N VAL A 92 -15.46 -3.17 -0.02
CA VAL A 92 -15.30 -3.14 -1.47
C VAL A 92 -14.40 -4.29 -1.89
N ASP A 93 -14.97 -5.24 -2.63
CA ASP A 93 -14.22 -6.34 -3.23
C ASP A 93 -13.95 -6.01 -4.70
N ILE A 94 -12.67 -5.96 -5.08
CA ILE A 94 -12.20 -5.77 -6.45
C ILE A 94 -11.59 -7.08 -6.94
N ASN A 95 -12.06 -7.60 -8.07
CA ASN A 95 -11.52 -8.80 -8.68
C ASN A 95 -11.51 -8.69 -10.20
N ASN A 96 -10.33 -8.45 -10.77
CA ASN A 96 -10.11 -8.34 -12.21
C ASN A 96 -11.06 -7.35 -12.91
N GLY A 97 -11.28 -6.18 -12.31
CA GLY A 97 -12.19 -5.14 -12.82
C GLY A 97 -13.66 -5.30 -12.42
N ASP A 98 -14.08 -6.44 -11.85
CA ASP A 98 -15.37 -6.53 -11.16
C ASP A 98 -15.24 -5.87 -9.78
N ILE A 99 -16.18 -5.00 -9.43
CA ILE A 99 -16.21 -4.27 -8.17
C ILE A 99 -17.54 -4.56 -7.49
N LYS A 100 -17.50 -5.01 -6.23
CA LYS A 100 -18.68 -5.27 -5.40
C LYS A 100 -18.61 -4.43 -4.14
N LEU A 101 -19.69 -3.71 -3.85
CA LEU A 101 -19.88 -2.93 -2.63
C LEU A 101 -20.83 -3.69 -1.70
N SER A 102 -20.55 -3.65 -0.40
CA SER A 102 -21.42 -4.24 0.63
C SER A 102 -21.36 -3.41 1.91
N ILE A 103 -22.46 -3.38 2.66
CA ILE A 103 -22.55 -2.69 3.95
C ILE A 103 -21.91 -3.57 5.03
N GLY A 104 -21.12 -2.95 5.89
CA GLY A 104 -20.34 -3.62 6.92
C GLY A 104 -19.02 -4.20 6.41
N TRP A 105 -18.16 -4.59 7.33
CA TRP A 105 -16.92 -5.30 7.04
C TRP A 105 -17.13 -6.81 7.00
N HIS A 106 -16.72 -7.44 5.91
CA HIS A 106 -16.68 -8.89 5.77
C HIS A 106 -15.48 -9.49 6.52
N ILE A 107 -15.52 -9.49 7.85
CA ILE A 107 -14.40 -9.88 8.74
C ILE A 107 -13.87 -11.32 8.54
N HIS A 108 -14.64 -12.18 7.86
CA HIS A 108 -14.20 -13.53 7.50
C HIS A 108 -13.30 -13.56 6.25
N LYS A 109 -13.23 -12.44 5.50
CA LYS A 109 -12.30 -12.26 4.39
C LYS A 109 -11.07 -11.52 4.89
N LYS A 110 -9.92 -11.86 4.29
CA LYS A 110 -8.70 -11.11 4.51
C LYS A 110 -8.77 -9.79 3.74
N HIS A 111 -8.81 -8.68 4.46
CA HIS A 111 -8.69 -7.36 3.85
C HIS A 111 -7.24 -7.07 3.42
N THR A 112 -7.08 -6.16 2.48
CA THR A 112 -5.77 -5.73 1.95
C THR A 112 -5.42 -4.30 2.32
N LEU A 113 -6.42 -3.49 2.66
CA LEU A 113 -6.28 -2.14 3.21
C LEU A 113 -7.55 -1.74 3.98
N ILE A 114 -7.35 -0.83 4.94
CA ILE A 114 -8.44 -0.16 5.67
C ILE A 114 -8.39 1.33 5.32
N LEU A 115 -9.46 1.83 4.73
CA LEU A 115 -9.58 3.18 4.22
C LEU A 115 -10.45 4.03 5.16
N PRO A 116 -9.85 4.95 5.93
CA PRO A 116 -10.62 5.97 6.63
C PRO A 116 -11.07 7.02 5.62
N LEU A 117 -12.37 7.26 5.54
CA LEU A 117 -12.97 8.26 4.66
C LEU A 117 -13.87 9.19 5.47
N TYR A 118 -14.15 10.35 4.89
CA TYR A 118 -15.20 11.27 5.30
C TYR A 118 -16.25 11.36 4.19
N LYS A 119 -17.47 11.78 4.51
CA LYS A 119 -18.56 11.94 3.53
C LYS A 119 -18.12 12.71 2.30
N HIS A 120 -17.41 13.81 2.50
CA HIS A 120 -16.90 14.66 1.43
C HIS A 120 -15.93 13.93 0.49
N ASN A 121 -15.10 12.99 0.98
CA ASN A 121 -14.22 12.20 0.11
C ASN A 121 -15.02 11.33 -0.86
N ILE A 122 -16.17 10.81 -0.43
CA ILE A 122 -17.06 9.97 -1.23
C ILE A 122 -17.80 10.82 -2.27
N GLU A 123 -18.27 12.01 -1.87
CA GLU A 123 -18.90 12.96 -2.78
C GLU A 123 -17.93 13.41 -3.89
N HIS A 124 -16.69 13.70 -3.53
CA HIS A 124 -15.63 14.00 -4.49
C HIS A 124 -15.28 12.81 -5.38
N LEU A 125 -15.20 11.59 -4.84
CA LEU A 125 -15.00 10.40 -5.66
C LEU A 125 -16.08 10.29 -6.74
N LYS A 126 -17.35 10.52 -6.39
CA LYS A 126 -18.45 10.52 -7.36
C LYS A 126 -18.29 11.63 -8.40
N GLU A 127 -17.99 12.85 -7.98
CA GLU A 127 -17.82 13.98 -8.89
C GLU A 127 -16.69 13.71 -9.89
N ILE A 128 -15.52 13.31 -9.39
CA ILE A 128 -14.33 13.03 -10.19
C ILE A 128 -14.61 11.90 -11.19
N THR A 129 -15.18 10.78 -10.72
CA THR A 129 -15.44 9.63 -11.59
C THR A 129 -16.52 9.90 -12.64
N SER A 130 -17.42 10.86 -12.40
CA SER A 130 -18.45 11.24 -13.38
C SER A 130 -17.90 11.99 -14.60
N LYS A 131 -16.70 12.58 -14.51
CA LYS A 131 -16.07 13.39 -15.58
C LYS A 131 -15.60 12.54 -16.77
N GLY A 132 -15.44 11.22 -16.59
CA GLY A 132 -15.01 10.28 -17.62
C GLY A 132 -13.49 10.25 -17.87
N GLU A 133 -12.77 11.34 -17.55
CA GLU A 133 -11.31 11.41 -17.59
C GLU A 133 -10.78 11.91 -16.24
N LEU A 134 -9.59 11.45 -15.83
CA LEU A 134 -8.95 11.87 -14.57
C LEU A 134 -7.75 12.76 -14.85
N SER A 135 -7.75 13.95 -14.27
CA SER A 135 -6.56 14.81 -14.27
C SER A 135 -5.48 14.25 -13.32
N LEU A 136 -4.24 14.73 -13.45
CA LEU A 136 -3.18 14.39 -12.48
C LEU A 136 -3.51 14.86 -11.06
N ASP A 137 -4.24 15.96 -10.93
CA ASP A 137 -4.71 16.46 -9.64
C ASP A 137 -5.74 15.50 -9.01
N ASP A 138 -6.67 14.97 -9.82
CA ASP A 138 -7.62 13.95 -9.37
C ASP A 138 -6.91 12.66 -8.93
N ILE A 139 -5.92 12.23 -9.72
CA ILE A 139 -5.07 11.09 -9.39
C ILE A 139 -4.33 11.33 -8.07
N TYR A 140 -3.79 12.54 -7.84
CA TYR A 140 -3.14 12.86 -6.58
C TYR A 140 -4.10 12.79 -5.40
N ARG A 141 -5.35 13.23 -5.54
CA ARG A 141 -6.38 13.09 -4.48
C ARG A 141 -6.56 11.62 -4.09
N PHE A 142 -6.64 10.71 -5.07
CA PHE A 142 -6.70 9.27 -4.79
C PHE A 142 -5.43 8.76 -4.10
N VAL A 143 -4.26 9.13 -4.62
CA VAL A 143 -2.98 8.75 -4.03
C VAL A 143 -2.90 9.22 -2.57
N ARG A 144 -3.30 10.46 -2.28
CA ARG A 144 -3.24 11.03 -0.93
C ARG A 144 -4.11 10.29 0.07
N VAL A 145 -5.33 9.92 -0.32
CA VAL A 145 -6.29 9.16 0.50
C VAL A 145 -5.79 7.74 0.73
N LEU A 146 -5.20 7.11 -0.30
CA LEU A 146 -4.69 5.74 -0.22
C LEU A 146 -3.30 5.63 0.40
N PHE A 147 -2.54 6.72 0.50
CA PHE A 147 -1.10 6.67 0.77
C PHE A 147 -0.75 5.92 2.06
N ILE A 148 -1.31 6.33 3.19
CA ILE A 148 -1.05 5.69 4.49
C ILE A 148 -1.67 4.29 4.57
N PRO A 149 -2.95 4.07 4.21
CA PRO A 149 -3.54 2.72 4.14
C PRO A 149 -2.75 1.74 3.28
N PHE A 150 -2.25 2.20 2.13
CA PHE A 150 -1.46 1.40 1.21
C PHE A 150 -0.15 0.96 1.85
N LEU A 151 0.59 1.88 2.46
CA LEU A 151 1.85 1.57 3.14
C LEU A 151 1.62 0.62 4.32
N LYS A 152 0.57 0.84 5.14
CA LYS A 152 0.19 -0.10 6.21
C LYS A 152 -0.08 -1.50 5.66
N GLY A 153 -0.96 -1.61 4.66
CA GLY A 153 -1.27 -2.89 4.02
C GLY A 153 -0.07 -3.53 3.32
N LEU A 154 0.89 -2.74 2.83
CA LEU A 154 2.13 -3.24 2.24
C LEU A 154 3.05 -3.87 3.30
N TYR A 155 3.31 -3.15 4.39
CA TYR A 155 4.30 -3.56 5.39
C TYR A 155 3.75 -4.56 6.42
N GLN A 156 2.42 -4.61 6.62
CA GLN A 156 1.75 -5.53 7.54
C GLN A 156 1.25 -6.82 6.87
N ALA A 157 1.30 -6.93 5.55
CA ALA A 157 0.80 -8.13 4.88
C ALA A 157 1.72 -9.34 5.10
N ASP A 158 1.14 -10.55 5.19
CA ASP A 158 1.80 -11.80 5.57
C ASP A 158 3.14 -12.10 4.88
N TYR A 159 3.31 -11.55 3.68
CA TYR A 159 4.47 -11.78 2.86
C TYR A 159 5.68 -10.96 3.34
N SER A 160 5.55 -10.00 4.26
CA SER A 160 6.68 -9.29 4.90
C SER A 160 7.32 -10.12 6.03
N ASN A 161 6.78 -11.31 6.37
CA ASN A 161 7.08 -11.97 7.64
C ASN A 161 8.27 -12.94 7.69
N LEU A 162 8.80 -13.36 6.54
CA LEU A 162 9.94 -14.29 6.49
C LEU A 162 11.22 -13.49 6.19
N PRO A 163 12.07 -13.20 7.20
CA PRO A 163 13.26 -12.35 7.03
C PRO A 163 14.30 -12.90 6.04
N LYS A 164 14.28 -14.21 5.77
CA LYS A 164 15.24 -14.87 4.87
C LYS A 164 14.78 -14.98 3.42
N ASP A 165 13.51 -14.73 3.13
CA ASP A 165 12.95 -14.98 1.81
C ASP A 165 12.96 -13.72 0.93
N LYS A 166 13.28 -12.53 1.47
CA LYS A 166 13.02 -11.24 0.78
C LYS A 166 14.09 -10.18 0.87
N SER A 167 15.34 -10.58 1.15
CA SER A 167 16.49 -9.66 1.01
C SER A 167 16.57 -9.02 -0.39
N TYR A 168 15.95 -9.64 -1.40
CA TYR A 168 15.86 -9.10 -2.76
C TYR A 168 15.04 -7.81 -2.89
N MET A 169 14.08 -7.56 -1.98
CA MET A 169 13.32 -6.29 -1.94
C MET A 169 14.11 -5.17 -1.26
N GLN A 170 15.20 -5.53 -0.56
CA GLN A 170 16.08 -4.58 0.15
C GLN A 170 15.28 -3.63 1.05
N LEU A 171 14.33 -4.13 1.84
CA LEU A 171 13.54 -3.26 2.71
C LEU A 171 14.44 -2.60 3.75
N ASP A 172 14.41 -1.28 3.81
CA ASP A 172 15.17 -0.47 4.74
C ASP A 172 14.39 -0.30 6.05
N ASN A 173 15.10 -0.35 7.17
CA ASN A 173 14.47 -0.42 8.48
C ASN A 173 13.86 0.89 8.95
N PHE A 174 14.32 2.04 8.45
CA PHE A 174 13.76 3.34 8.81
C PHE A 174 13.78 4.27 7.60
N ILE A 175 12.62 4.48 7.00
CA ILE A 175 12.48 5.28 5.79
C ILE A 175 11.47 6.40 5.95
N HIS A 176 11.72 7.47 5.21
CA HIS A 176 10.76 8.51 4.90
C HIS A 176 10.35 8.38 3.44
N VAL A 177 9.05 8.43 3.16
CA VAL A 177 8.50 8.37 1.80
C VAL A 177 7.56 9.54 1.58
N GLU A 178 7.69 10.23 0.45
CA GLU A 178 6.73 11.24 0.02
C GLU A 178 6.34 11.14 -1.45
N VAL A 179 5.08 11.45 -1.74
CA VAL A 179 4.60 11.72 -3.10
C VAL A 179 4.39 13.23 -3.24
N VAL A 180 5.12 13.83 -4.18
CA VAL A 180 5.06 15.26 -4.48
C VAL A 180 4.02 15.48 -5.59
N PRO A 181 3.00 16.33 -5.35
CA PRO A 181 2.04 16.70 -6.40
C PRO A 181 2.66 17.70 -7.39
N GLU A 182 2.08 17.81 -8.58
CA GLU A 182 2.48 18.85 -9.55
C GLU A 182 2.01 20.25 -9.10
N HIS A 183 0.83 20.32 -8.48
CA HIS A 183 0.23 21.54 -7.93
C HIS A 183 0.00 21.39 -6.42
N ASN A 184 -0.10 22.52 -5.70
CA ASN A 184 -0.42 22.46 -4.27
C ASN A 184 -1.90 22.10 -4.09
N ILE A 185 -2.18 20.80 -3.90
CA ILE A 185 -3.53 20.26 -3.77
C ILE A 185 -3.79 19.88 -2.33
N GLU A 186 -4.82 20.49 -1.74
CA GLU A 186 -5.33 20.11 -0.44
C GLU A 186 -6.44 19.05 -0.58
N VAL A 187 -6.39 18.06 0.31
CA VAL A 187 -7.37 16.98 0.39
C VAL A 187 -8.00 17.03 1.77
N GLU A 188 -9.27 17.41 1.83
CA GLU A 188 -9.99 17.52 3.09
C GLU A 188 -10.04 16.18 3.85
N GLY A 189 -9.85 16.25 5.17
CA GLY A 189 -9.68 15.09 6.04
C GLY A 189 -8.26 14.52 6.08
N PHE A 190 -7.34 15.04 5.26
CA PHE A 190 -5.97 14.54 5.10
C PHE A 190 -4.96 15.70 5.09
N PRO A 191 -4.54 16.21 6.26
CA PRO A 191 -3.71 17.40 6.35
C PRO A 191 -2.33 17.18 5.71
N GLY A 192 -1.89 18.15 4.93
CA GLY A 192 -0.55 18.18 4.35
C GLY A 192 -0.31 17.15 3.22
N PRO A 193 0.93 17.11 2.70
CA PRO A 193 1.29 16.26 1.57
C PRO A 193 1.30 14.77 1.96
N ALA A 194 1.24 13.90 0.95
CA ALA A 194 1.37 12.46 1.12
C ALA A 194 2.79 12.10 1.61
N ARG A 195 3.00 12.12 2.94
CA ARG A 195 4.27 11.84 3.61
C ARG A 195 4.08 10.78 4.69
N ALA A 196 5.06 9.90 4.79
CA ALA A 196 5.02 8.83 5.76
C ALA A 196 6.40 8.49 6.28
N THR A 197 6.40 7.99 7.51
CA THR A 197 7.53 7.33 8.14
C THR A 197 7.20 5.85 8.24
N VAL A 198 8.09 5.00 7.73
CA VAL A 198 8.00 3.55 7.92
C VAL A 198 9.22 3.12 8.71
N VAL A 199 9.00 2.42 9.82
CA VAL A 199 10.07 1.95 10.68
C VAL A 199 9.82 0.52 11.12
N ASN A 200 10.88 -0.27 11.16
CA ASN A 200 10.90 -1.58 11.79
C ASN A 200 11.40 -1.45 13.23
N VAL A 201 10.56 -1.86 14.19
CA VAL A 201 10.91 -1.94 15.61
C VAL A 201 10.72 -3.37 16.04
N ASP A 202 11.81 -4.06 16.38
CA ASP A 202 11.80 -5.45 16.85
C ASP A 202 10.97 -6.42 15.99
N GLY A 203 11.02 -6.25 14.66
CA GLY A 203 10.32 -7.13 13.73
C GLY A 203 8.86 -6.75 13.53
N GLN A 204 8.41 -5.60 14.03
CA GLN A 204 7.11 -5.02 13.71
C GLN A 204 7.30 -3.79 12.83
N TRP A 205 6.57 -3.75 11.72
CA TRP A 205 6.54 -2.56 10.87
C TRP A 205 5.48 -1.58 11.37
N LEU A 206 5.91 -0.34 11.60
CA LEU A 206 5.06 0.77 11.99
C LEU A 206 5.06 1.80 10.87
N VAL A 207 3.87 2.30 10.53
CA VAL A 207 3.67 3.32 9.51
C VAL A 207 2.97 4.52 10.14
N PHE A 208 3.63 5.66 10.11
CA PHE A 208 3.12 6.92 10.63
C PHE A 208 2.92 7.92 9.50
N GLU A 209 1.89 8.74 9.64
CA GLU A 209 1.69 9.90 8.77
C GLU A 209 2.71 10.99 9.11
N GLY A 210 3.27 11.61 8.08
CA GLY A 210 4.33 12.61 8.20
C GLY A 210 5.74 12.04 8.38
N PHE A 211 6.71 12.94 8.43
CA PHE A 211 8.11 12.62 8.70
C PHE A 211 8.40 12.73 10.20
N GLN A 212 8.89 11.65 10.77
CA GLN A 212 9.23 11.54 12.19
C GLN A 212 10.66 11.04 12.33
N GLY A 213 11.45 11.69 13.21
CA GLY A 213 12.85 11.34 13.45
C GLY A 213 13.77 11.53 12.22
N ASN A 214 14.94 10.89 12.27
CA ASN A 214 15.96 10.94 11.22
C ASN A 214 16.07 9.58 10.52
N PRO A 215 15.57 9.45 9.28
CA PRO A 215 15.50 8.17 8.61
C PRO A 215 16.89 7.68 8.21
N ASP A 216 17.01 6.39 7.91
CA ASP A 216 18.17 5.86 7.19
C ASP A 216 18.11 6.29 5.73
N ILE A 217 16.93 6.26 5.10
CA ILE A 217 16.75 6.60 3.68
C ILE A 217 15.49 7.45 3.47
N LYS A 218 15.55 8.37 2.50
CA LYS A 218 14.37 9.12 2.05
C LYS A 218 14.10 8.90 0.56
N TYR A 219 12.84 8.58 0.27
CA TYR A 219 12.31 8.50 -1.09
C TYR A 219 11.35 9.66 -1.36
N SER A 220 11.54 10.33 -2.49
CA SER A 220 10.65 11.39 -2.96
C SER A 220 10.29 11.09 -4.40
N MET A 221 9.00 10.89 -4.65
CA MET A 221 8.50 10.46 -5.95
C MET A 221 7.41 11.42 -6.47
N ASN A 222 7.32 11.55 -7.78
CA ASN A 222 6.14 12.15 -8.41
C ASN A 222 4.99 11.14 -8.49
N ILE A 223 3.81 11.61 -8.91
CA ILE A 223 2.58 10.79 -8.99
C ILE A 223 2.78 9.56 -9.90
N LYS A 224 3.43 9.72 -11.05
CA LYS A 224 3.64 8.62 -12.02
C LYS A 224 4.51 7.52 -11.42
N GLN A 225 5.60 7.91 -10.75
CA GLN A 225 6.49 6.99 -10.05
C GLN A 225 5.77 6.28 -8.90
N ALA A 226 4.92 6.99 -8.13
CA ALA A 226 4.12 6.39 -7.06
C ALA A 226 3.14 5.32 -7.58
N LEU A 227 2.46 5.61 -8.69
CA LEU A 227 1.58 4.64 -9.35
C LEU A 227 2.36 3.42 -9.87
N GLU A 228 3.54 3.65 -10.45
CA GLU A 228 4.39 2.56 -10.92
C GLU A 228 4.87 1.67 -9.77
N PHE A 229 5.25 2.25 -8.63
CA PHE A 229 5.54 1.48 -7.42
C PHE A 229 4.36 0.63 -6.98
N ALA A 230 3.17 1.24 -6.89
CA ALA A 230 1.97 0.54 -6.46
C ALA A 230 1.66 -0.65 -7.38
N TYR A 231 1.79 -0.45 -8.70
CA TYR A 231 1.58 -1.50 -9.70
C TYR A 231 2.60 -2.64 -9.60
N LEU A 232 3.89 -2.32 -9.56
CA LEU A 232 4.95 -3.32 -9.47
C LEU A 232 4.79 -4.16 -8.19
N LEU A 233 4.54 -3.51 -7.06
CA LEU A 233 4.37 -4.20 -5.79
C LEU A 233 3.08 -5.02 -5.78
N LYS A 234 1.91 -4.40 -5.82
CA LYS A 234 0.63 -5.11 -5.59
C LYS A 234 0.32 -6.10 -6.69
N VAL A 235 0.41 -5.68 -7.95
CA VAL A 235 -0.04 -6.50 -9.09
C VAL A 235 1.04 -7.46 -9.53
N LYS A 236 2.27 -7.00 -9.76
CA LYS A 236 3.29 -7.84 -10.41
C LYS A 236 4.07 -8.73 -9.46
N ILE A 237 4.33 -8.25 -8.24
CA ILE A 237 5.11 -9.03 -7.27
C ILE A 237 4.18 -9.78 -6.33
N LEU A 238 3.33 -9.09 -5.59
CA LEU A 238 2.63 -9.66 -4.44
C LEU A 238 1.53 -10.64 -4.81
N GLN A 239 0.76 -10.34 -5.85
CA GLN A 239 -0.27 -11.24 -6.37
C GLN A 239 0.30 -12.55 -6.94
N HIS A 240 1.55 -12.53 -7.43
CA HIS A 240 2.19 -13.69 -8.05
C HIS A 240 3.19 -14.42 -7.15
N ALA A 241 3.63 -13.80 -6.04
CA ALA A 241 4.66 -14.32 -5.15
C ALA A 241 4.35 -15.70 -4.53
N LYS A 242 3.08 -16.08 -4.43
CA LYS A 242 2.67 -17.39 -3.89
C LYS A 242 2.74 -18.52 -4.93
N ASP A 243 2.60 -18.17 -6.20
CA ASP A 243 2.34 -19.13 -7.27
C ASP A 243 3.49 -19.20 -8.29
N THR A 244 4.49 -18.32 -8.18
CA THR A 244 5.54 -18.12 -9.18
C THR A 244 6.94 -18.24 -8.56
N ASP A 245 7.87 -18.88 -9.28
CA ASP A 245 9.28 -18.96 -8.88
C ASP A 245 9.93 -17.57 -8.90
N ILE A 246 10.82 -17.28 -7.94
CA ILE A 246 11.54 -16.02 -7.84
C ILE A 246 12.25 -15.64 -9.13
N ILE A 247 12.76 -16.61 -9.90
CA ILE A 247 13.45 -16.36 -11.19
C ILE A 247 12.54 -15.58 -12.15
N HIS A 248 11.25 -15.89 -12.17
CA HIS A 248 10.28 -15.19 -13.01
C HIS A 248 9.86 -13.83 -12.46
N LEU A 249 10.04 -13.60 -11.16
CA LEU A 249 9.81 -12.30 -10.53
C LEU A 249 11.02 -11.37 -10.63
N MET A 250 12.23 -11.91 -10.84
CA MET A 250 13.48 -11.13 -10.87
C MET A 250 13.46 -9.92 -11.83
N PRO A 251 12.93 -10.00 -13.06
CA PRO A 251 12.86 -8.83 -13.93
C PRO A 251 12.02 -7.70 -13.33
N VAL A 252 10.91 -8.04 -12.68
CA VAL A 252 10.01 -7.08 -12.02
C VAL A 252 10.66 -6.51 -10.75
N ILE A 253 11.32 -7.37 -9.96
CA ILE A 253 12.07 -6.98 -8.76
C ILE A 253 13.21 -6.02 -9.13
N ASN A 254 13.93 -6.28 -10.22
CA ASN A 254 14.99 -5.39 -10.71
C ASN A 254 14.41 -4.03 -11.10
N LYS A 255 13.31 -4.01 -11.85
CA LYS A 255 12.62 -2.77 -12.21
C LYS A 255 12.17 -1.98 -10.98
N TYR A 256 11.64 -2.68 -9.96
CA TYR A 256 11.29 -2.07 -8.67
C TYR A 256 12.52 -1.47 -7.97
N ASN A 257 13.64 -2.19 -7.92
CA ASN A 257 14.87 -1.72 -7.29
C ASN A 257 15.51 -0.55 -8.05
N ASP A 258 15.42 -0.53 -9.38
CA ASP A 258 15.90 0.59 -10.20
C ASP A 258 15.07 1.85 -9.96
N LEU A 259 13.74 1.69 -9.90
CA LEU A 259 12.85 2.80 -9.54
C LEU A 259 13.12 3.31 -8.12
N LYS A 260 13.35 2.40 -7.16
CA LYS A 260 13.74 2.71 -5.78
C LYS A 260 15.00 3.58 -5.71
N LYS A 261 16.04 3.23 -6.48
CA LYS A 261 17.26 4.04 -6.58
C LYS A 261 17.00 5.40 -7.22
N ALA A 262 16.16 5.45 -8.27
CA ALA A 262 15.88 6.69 -8.99
C ALA A 262 15.13 7.74 -8.14
N VAL A 263 14.33 7.31 -7.16
CA VAL A 263 13.58 8.21 -6.26
C VAL A 263 14.27 8.44 -4.92
N GLN A 264 15.45 7.86 -4.70
CA GLN A 264 16.22 8.03 -3.48
C GLN A 264 16.89 9.41 -3.47
N ILE A 265 16.58 10.22 -2.46
CA ILE A 265 17.12 11.60 -2.34
C ILE A 265 18.04 11.78 -1.13
N TYR A 266 18.06 10.81 -0.22
CA TYR A 266 18.92 10.84 0.97
C TYR A 266 19.21 9.42 1.43
N GLU A 267 20.45 9.17 1.85
CA GLU A 267 20.86 7.97 2.57
C GLU A 267 21.85 8.38 3.65
N ARG A 268 21.58 7.95 4.88
CA ARG A 268 22.46 8.15 6.02
C ARG A 268 23.69 7.27 5.83
N LYS A 269 24.84 7.90 5.61
CA LYS A 269 26.14 7.24 5.72
C LYS A 269 26.41 6.95 7.19
N TRP A 270 26.42 5.67 7.55
CA TRP A 270 26.87 5.25 8.86
C TRP A 270 28.40 5.23 8.84
N HIS A 271 29.04 6.09 9.63
CA HIS A 271 30.46 5.93 9.93
C HIS A 271 30.61 4.62 10.71
N SER A 272 31.53 3.75 10.28
CA SER A 272 31.94 2.65 11.13
C SER A 272 32.57 3.25 12.39
N ILE A 273 32.40 2.59 13.53
CA ILE A 273 33.05 2.98 14.80
C ILE A 273 34.58 3.05 14.61
N GLU A 274 35.12 2.32 13.63
CA GLU A 274 36.52 2.32 13.22
C GLU A 274 37.00 3.63 12.54
N GLU A 275 36.10 4.50 12.08
CA GLU A 275 36.43 5.82 11.50
C GLU A 275 36.47 6.95 12.56
N LEU A 276 36.14 6.64 13.81
CA LEU A 276 36.07 7.61 14.93
C LEU A 276 37.23 7.50 15.92
N ASP A 277 38.21 6.63 15.65
CA ASP A 277 39.47 6.48 16.42
C ASP A 277 40.67 7.08 15.69
#